data_AF-A0A9X5HDL2-F1
#
_entry.id   AF-A0A9X5HDL2-F1
#
_cell.length_a   1.000
_cell.length_b   1.000
_cell.length_c   1.000
_cell.angle_alpha   90.00
_cell.angle_beta   90.00
_cell.angle_gamma   90.00
#
_symmetry.space_group_name_H-M   'P 1'
#
loop_
_entity.id
_entity.type
_entity.pdbx_description
1 polymer ?
#
loop_
_entity_poly.entity_id
_entity_poly.type
_entity_poly.pdbx_seq_one_letter_code
_entity_poly.pdbx_strand_id
1 'polypeptide(L)'
;MEQSGTSTRLQAAVQDLASGVVSALRGGDHAHVVPPVGTDGEAGDLALAAVRVLGADALLPGLLSRTPPDPAELAVFRKAVEAYPPRADAAPTVRWSHWAMARTLRRADPSSAEPPAEP
;
A
#
# COMPACT_ATOMS: atom_id res chain seq x y z
N MET A 1 -3.92 -20.64 -20.82
CA MET A 1 -4.68 -19.37 -20.96
C MET A 1 -4.78 -18.74 -19.57
N GLU A 2 -3.65 -18.56 -18.88
CA GLU A 2 -3.64 -18.31 -17.43
C GLU A 2 -3.79 -16.82 -17.06
N GLN A 3 -3.58 -15.93 -18.03
CA GLN A 3 -3.57 -14.47 -17.84
C GLN A 3 -4.96 -13.92 -17.51
N SER A 4 -6.02 -14.44 -18.13
CA SER A 4 -7.39 -13.97 -17.88
C SER A 4 -7.84 -14.26 -16.44
N GLY A 5 -7.41 -15.38 -15.85
CA GLY A 5 -7.70 -15.71 -14.45
C GLY A 5 -6.97 -14.78 -13.48
N THR A 6 -5.67 -14.55 -13.72
CA THR A 6 -4.85 -13.68 -12.87
C THR A 6 -5.31 -12.22 -12.90
N SER A 7 -5.69 -11.72 -14.08
CA SER A 7 -6.20 -10.34 -14.22
C SER A 7 -7.50 -10.13 -13.44
N THR A 8 -8.45 -11.08 -13.52
CA THR A 8 -9.71 -11.01 -12.77
C THR A 8 -9.48 -11.05 -11.26
N ARG A 9 -8.56 -11.90 -10.79
CA ARG A 9 -8.21 -11.97 -9.37
C ARG A 9 -7.55 -10.69 -8.87
N LEU A 10 -6.67 -10.10 -9.68
CA LEU A 10 -6.07 -8.80 -9.35
C LEU A 10 -7.12 -7.69 -9.30
N GLN A 11 -8.06 -7.66 -10.26
CA GLN A 11 -9.15 -6.69 -10.25
C GLN A 11 -10.01 -6.81 -8.98
N ALA A 12 -10.34 -8.04 -8.56
CA ALA A 12 -11.05 -8.28 -7.31
C ALA A 12 -10.26 -7.75 -6.10
N ALA A 13 -8.96 -8.09 -5.99
CA ALA A 13 -8.10 -7.62 -4.90
C ALA A 13 -7.99 -6.08 -4.86
N VAL A 14 -7.89 -5.42 -6.02
CA VAL A 14 -7.87 -3.95 -6.11
C VAL A 14 -9.21 -3.36 -5.67
N GLN A 15 -10.32 -3.97 -6.07
CA GLN A 15 -11.66 -3.52 -5.70
C GLN A 15 -11.91 -3.65 -4.19
N ASP A 16 -11.51 -4.78 -3.59
CA ASP A 16 -11.65 -5.02 -2.16
C ASP A 16 -10.84 -3.98 -1.35
N LEU A 17 -9.58 -3.76 -1.73
CA LEU A 17 -8.71 -2.77 -1.08
C LEU A 17 -9.26 -1.34 -1.23
N ALA A 18 -9.68 -0.96 -2.44
CA ALA A 18 -10.26 0.36 -2.68
C ALA A 18 -11.57 0.58 -1.89
N SER A 19 -12.39 -0.47 -1.78
CA SER A 19 -13.62 -0.43 -0.98
C SER A 19 -13.32 -0.26 0.51
N GLY A 20 -12.27 -0.94 1.01
CA GLY A 20 -11.75 -0.76 2.37
C GLY A 20 -11.32 0.68 2.64
N VAL A 21 -10.54 1.29 1.75
CA VAL A 21 -10.14 2.71 1.86
C VAL A 21 -11.35 3.63 1.90
N VAL A 22 -12.32 3.47 0.99
CA VAL A 22 -13.53 4.30 0.96
C VAL A 22 -14.35 4.14 2.23
N SER A 23 -14.47 2.91 2.76
CA SER A 23 -15.17 2.63 4.02
C SER A 23 -14.51 3.36 5.19
N ALA A 24 -13.18 3.23 5.34
CA ALA A 24 -12.43 3.90 6.40
C ALA A 24 -12.52 5.43 6.31
N LEU A 25 -12.48 6.01 5.10
CA LEU A 25 -12.64 7.45 4.90
C LEU A 25 -14.05 7.97 5.25
N ARG A 26 -15.08 7.12 5.18
CA ARG A 26 -16.46 7.47 5.55
C ARG A 26 -16.76 7.33 7.05
N GLY A 27 -15.75 7.00 7.86
CA GLY A 27 -15.92 6.75 9.30
C GLY A 27 -16.24 5.29 9.64
N GLY A 28 -16.02 4.36 8.71
CA GLY A 28 -15.99 2.93 9.01
C GLY A 28 -14.76 2.54 9.85
N ASP A 29 -14.68 1.26 10.23
CA ASP A 29 -13.57 0.76 11.05
C ASP A 29 -12.22 1.06 10.38
N HIS A 30 -11.37 1.81 11.08
CA HIS A 30 -10.05 2.21 10.63
C HIS A 30 -9.01 1.09 10.81
N ALA A 31 -9.39 -0.02 11.45
CA ALA A 31 -8.42 -0.99 11.94
C ALA A 31 -7.75 -1.82 10.83
N HIS A 32 -8.39 -2.08 9.68
CA HIS A 32 -7.85 -3.05 8.71
C HIS A 32 -8.25 -2.73 7.27
N VAL A 33 -7.60 -1.73 6.67
CA VAL A 33 -7.74 -1.42 5.24
C VAL A 33 -6.92 -2.39 4.40
N VAL A 34 -5.74 -2.77 4.88
CA VAL A 34 -4.85 -3.74 4.22
C VAL A 34 -4.92 -5.07 4.98
N PRO A 35 -5.27 -6.19 4.34
CA PRO A 35 -5.31 -7.48 5.03
C PRO A 35 -3.92 -7.83 5.60
N PRO A 36 -3.83 -8.35 6.83
CA PRO A 36 -2.55 -8.64 7.48
C PRO A 36 -1.74 -9.64 6.66
N VAL A 37 -0.41 -9.48 6.66
CA VAL A 37 0.51 -10.41 6.01
C VAL A 37 0.34 -11.80 6.65
N GLY A 38 -0.30 -12.70 5.91
CA GLY A 38 -0.65 -14.03 6.40
C GLY A 38 -0.65 -15.11 5.32
N THR A 39 -0.17 -14.83 4.10
CA THR A 39 -0.14 -15.84 3.05
C THR A 39 1.11 -15.71 2.19
N ASP A 40 2.10 -16.57 2.47
CA ASP A 40 3.04 -16.96 1.42
C ASP A 40 2.23 -17.64 0.32
N GLY A 41 2.26 -17.11 -0.92
CA GLY A 41 1.52 -17.64 -2.07
C GLY A 41 0.80 -16.58 -2.91
N GLU A 42 0.00 -17.04 -3.88
CA GLU A 42 -0.65 -16.20 -4.91
C GLU A 42 -1.52 -15.08 -4.32
N ALA A 43 -2.21 -15.32 -3.20
CA ALA A 43 -3.03 -14.31 -2.54
C ALA A 43 -2.20 -13.14 -1.99
N GLY A 44 -1.01 -13.43 -1.44
CA GLY A 44 -0.07 -12.42 -0.98
C GLY A 44 0.47 -11.57 -2.13
N ASP A 45 0.83 -12.21 -3.25
CA ASP A 45 1.31 -11.50 -4.44
C ASP A 45 0.24 -10.59 -5.04
N LEU A 46 -1.02 -11.04 -5.06
CA LEU A 46 -2.16 -10.24 -5.49
C LEU A 46 -2.40 -9.04 -4.57
N ALA A 47 -2.24 -9.20 -3.25
CA ALA A 47 -2.36 -8.09 -2.30
C ALA A 47 -1.26 -7.03 -2.52
N LEU A 48 -0.01 -7.46 -2.73
CA LEU A 48 1.09 -6.53 -3.05
C LEU A 48 0.84 -5.79 -4.36
N ALA A 49 0.37 -6.50 -5.39
CA ALA A 49 0.01 -5.90 -6.67
C ALA A 49 -1.16 -4.92 -6.54
N ALA A 50 -2.18 -5.23 -5.74
CA ALA A 50 -3.29 -4.34 -5.47
C ALA A 50 -2.85 -3.05 -4.75
N VAL A 51 -1.99 -3.17 -3.73
CA VAL A 51 -1.38 -2.00 -3.06
C VAL A 51 -0.56 -1.18 -4.05
N ARG A 52 0.19 -1.82 -4.95
CA ARG A 52 0.92 -1.11 -6.02
C ARG A 52 0.00 -0.35 -6.97
N VAL A 53 -1.16 -0.91 -7.31
CA VAL A 53 -2.16 -0.26 -8.18
C VAL A 53 -2.78 0.95 -7.47
N LEU A 54 -3.19 0.78 -6.21
CA LEU A 54 -3.81 1.87 -5.44
C LEU A 54 -2.79 2.96 -5.06
N GLY A 55 -1.53 2.57 -4.88
CA GLY A 55 -0.44 3.51 -4.61
C GLY A 55 -0.49 4.08 -3.21
N ALA A 56 -0.11 5.37 -3.08
CA ALA A 56 -0.05 6.06 -1.80
C ALA A 56 -1.41 6.15 -1.07
N ASP A 57 -2.51 6.04 -1.82
CA ASP A 57 -3.86 6.15 -1.27
C ASP A 57 -4.22 4.97 -0.37
N ALA A 58 -3.49 3.85 -0.44
CA ALA A 58 -3.68 2.71 0.47
C ALA A 58 -3.47 3.08 1.95
N LEU A 59 -2.66 4.11 2.25
CA LEU A 59 -2.42 4.60 3.61
C LEU A 59 -3.14 5.93 3.90
N LEU A 60 -3.94 6.45 2.96
CA LEU A 60 -4.63 7.73 3.10
C LEU A 60 -5.54 7.81 4.34
N PRO A 61 -6.34 6.77 4.70
CA PRO A 61 -7.20 6.83 5.86
C PRO A 61 -6.43 7.09 7.17
N GLY A 62 -5.37 6.33 7.45
CA GLY A 62 -4.54 6.52 8.65
C GLY A 62 -3.88 7.90 8.69
N LEU A 63 -3.37 8.39 7.55
CA LEU A 63 -2.78 9.72 7.44
C LEU A 63 -3.77 10.84 7.74
N LEU A 64 -4.99 10.77 7.21
CA LEU A 64 -6.01 11.80 7.43
C LEU A 64 -6.57 11.77 8.85
N SER A 65 -6.74 10.57 9.42
CA SER A 65 -7.20 10.39 10.81
C SER A 65 -6.10 10.67 11.85
N ARG A 66 -4.85 10.92 11.41
CA ARG A 66 -3.65 11.04 12.27
C ARG A 66 -3.46 9.83 13.19
N THR A 67 -3.94 8.68 12.76
CA THR A 67 -3.75 7.40 13.45
C THR A 67 -2.51 6.75 12.86
N PRO A 68 -1.51 6.35 13.67
CA PRO A 68 -0.40 5.56 13.16
C PRO A 68 -0.95 4.34 12.40
N PRO A 69 -0.49 4.07 11.16
CA PRO A 69 -0.93 2.89 10.43
C PRO A 69 -0.53 1.64 11.21
N ASP A 70 -1.37 0.61 11.12
CA ASP A 70 -1.07 -0.66 11.78
C ASP A 70 0.27 -1.23 11.26
N PRO A 71 1.15 -1.74 12.15
CA PRO A 71 2.47 -2.22 11.73
C PRO A 71 2.43 -3.31 10.65
N ALA A 72 1.41 -4.16 10.62
CA ALA A 72 1.26 -5.18 9.60
C ALA A 72 0.86 -4.57 8.25
N GLU A 73 -0.03 -3.58 8.24
CA GLU A 73 -0.36 -2.81 7.03
C GLU A 73 0.86 -2.09 6.47
N LEU A 74 1.66 -1.46 7.34
CA LEU A 74 2.89 -0.78 6.94
C LEU A 74 3.93 -1.76 6.37
N ALA A 75 4.01 -2.99 6.91
CA ALA A 75 4.88 -4.05 6.40
C ALA A 75 4.46 -4.51 4.99
N VAL A 76 3.15 -4.67 4.74
CA VAL A 76 2.62 -5.00 3.39
C VAL A 76 2.94 -3.86 2.41
N PHE A 77 2.70 -2.61 2.83
CA PHE A 77 2.98 -1.45 1.99
C PHE A 77 4.47 -1.35 1.63
N ARG A 78 5.36 -1.57 2.61
CA ARG A 78 6.81 -1.65 2.39
C ARG A 78 7.18 -2.74 1.39
N LYS A 79 6.67 -3.96 1.59
CA LYS A 79 6.90 -5.09 0.68
C LYS A 79 6.43 -4.79 -0.74
N ALA A 80 5.31 -4.09 -0.92
CA ALA A 80 4.81 -3.69 -2.24
C ALA A 80 5.72 -2.66 -2.93
N VAL A 81 6.25 -1.68 -2.18
CA VAL A 81 7.23 -0.72 -2.71
C VAL A 81 8.50 -1.45 -3.17
N GLU A 82 9.00 -2.38 -2.38
CA GLU A 82 10.23 -3.14 -2.67
C GLU A 82 10.05 -4.12 -3.84
N ALA A 83 8.89 -4.77 -3.95
CA ALA A 83 8.62 -5.76 -4.99
C ALA A 83 8.40 -5.16 -6.39
N TYR A 84 7.96 -3.91 -6.49
CA TYR A 84 7.58 -3.28 -7.76
C TYR A 84 8.32 -1.95 -8.05
N PRO A 85 9.66 -1.96 -8.14
CA PRO A 85 10.41 -0.80 -8.61
C PRO A 85 10.06 -0.49 -10.08
N PRO A 86 9.89 0.79 -10.47
CA PRO A 86 9.63 1.14 -11.85
C PRO A 86 10.85 0.80 -12.71
N ARG A 87 10.61 0.23 -13.90
CA ARG A 87 11.65 0.03 -14.92
C ARG A 87 12.18 1.38 -15.41
N ALA A 88 13.38 1.40 -15.98
CA ALA A 88 14.00 2.62 -16.50
C ALA A 88 13.15 3.33 -17.57
N ASP A 89 12.40 2.55 -18.35
CA ASP A 89 11.48 2.98 -19.41
C ASP A 89 10.02 3.11 -18.94
N ALA A 90 9.75 3.02 -17.63
CA ALA A 90 8.40 3.12 -17.11
C ALA A 90 7.77 4.48 -17.43
N ALA A 91 6.48 4.46 -17.76
CA ALA A 91 5.70 5.66 -18.00
C ALA A 91 5.84 6.67 -16.83
N PRO A 92 5.80 7.99 -17.10
CA PRO A 92 5.92 9.01 -16.06
C PRO A 92 4.96 8.81 -14.88
N THR A 93 3.73 8.38 -15.15
CA THR A 93 2.71 8.09 -14.13
C THR A 93 3.11 6.96 -13.19
N VAL A 94 3.71 5.89 -13.72
CA VAL A 94 4.20 4.74 -12.93
C VAL A 94 5.33 5.17 -12.00
N ARG A 95 6.28 5.98 -12.50
CA ARG A 95 7.39 6.53 -11.70
C ARG A 95 6.88 7.46 -10.61
N TRP A 96 5.94 8.35 -10.93
CA TRP A 96 5.36 9.27 -9.96
C TRP A 96 4.58 8.55 -8.86
N SER A 97 3.75 7.57 -9.24
CA SER A 97 3.01 6.72 -8.30
C SER A 97 3.96 6.00 -7.34
N HIS A 98 5.02 5.37 -7.84
CA HIS A 98 6.01 4.71 -6.99
C HIS A 98 6.78 5.69 -6.10
N TRP A 99 7.18 6.86 -6.62
CA TRP A 99 7.79 7.92 -5.81
C TRP A 99 6.89 8.38 -4.67
N ALA A 100 5.59 8.55 -4.93
CA ALA A 100 4.61 8.94 -3.93
C ALA A 100 4.48 7.87 -2.85
N MET A 101 4.43 6.59 -3.23
CA MET A 101 4.42 5.48 -2.27
C MET A 101 5.67 5.49 -1.38
N ALA A 102 6.87 5.59 -1.97
CA ALA A 102 8.11 5.63 -1.20
C ALA A 102 8.16 6.84 -0.25
N ARG A 103 7.64 8.00 -0.67
CA ARG A 103 7.52 9.19 0.17
C ARG A 103 6.53 8.99 1.33
N THR A 104 5.40 8.35 1.07
CA THR A 104 4.40 8.03 2.10
C THR A 104 4.97 7.06 3.13
N LEU A 105 5.65 6.00 2.69
CA LEU A 105 6.31 5.03 3.58
C LEU A 105 7.27 5.71 4.56
N ARG A 106 8.13 6.61 4.05
CA ARG A 106 9.05 7.37 4.92
C ARG A 106 8.33 8.23 5.96
N ARG A 107 7.17 8.80 5.64
CA ARG A 107 6.41 9.63 6.59
C ARG A 107 5.62 8.82 7.60
N ALA A 108 5.19 7.63 7.20
CA ALA A 108 4.43 6.72 8.04
C ALA A 108 5.33 5.93 9.01
N ASP A 109 6.62 5.75 8.70
CA ASP A 109 7.57 5.06 9.55
C ASP A 109 8.15 6.01 10.64
N PRO A 110 7.75 5.83 11.92
CA PRO A 110 8.22 6.68 13.02
C PRO A 110 9.72 6.46 13.31
N SER A 111 10.34 5.36 12.85
CA SER A 111 11.79 5.16 13.01
C SER A 111 12.65 6.07 12.14
N SER A 112 12.04 6.74 11.14
CA SER A 112 12.74 7.73 10.31
C SER A 112 12.76 9.14 10.90
N ALA A 113 11.99 9.37 11.96
CA ALA A 113 12.04 10.61 12.73
C ALA A 113 13.27 10.55 13.65
N GLU A 114 14.44 10.86 13.10
CA GLU A 114 15.63 11.12 13.89
C GLU A 114 15.29 12.26 14.89
N PRO A 115 15.40 12.05 16.21
CA PRO A 115 15.20 13.14 17.16
C PRO A 115 16.25 14.23 16.88
N PRO A 116 15.90 15.52 17.00
CA PRO A 116 16.88 16.59 16.82
C PRO A 116 18.03 16.33 17.79
N ALA A 117 19.25 16.25 17.26
CA ALA A 117 20.45 16.19 18.10
C ALA A 117 20.46 17.43 18.99
N GLU A 118 20.29 17.22 20.30
CA GLU A 118 20.47 18.29 21.28
C GLU A 118 21.94 18.75 21.26
N PRO A 119 22.19 20.06 21.38
CA PRO A 119 23.52 20.66 21.24
C PRO A 119 24.52 20.28 22.34
#